data_AF-A0A396HQB7-F1
#
_entry.id   AF-A0A396HQB7-F1
#
_cell.length_a   1.000
_cell.length_b   1.000
_cell.length_c   1.000
_cell.angle_alpha   90.00
_cell.angle_beta   90.00
_cell.angle_gamma   90.00
#
_symmetry.space_group_name_H-M   'P 1'
#
loop_
_entity.id
_entity.type
_entity.pdbx_description
1 polymer ?
#
loop_
_entity_poly.entity_id
_entity_poly.type
_entity_poly.pdbx_seq_one_letter_code
_entity_poly.pdbx_strand_id
1 'polypeptide(L)'
;MLYAAQNGIITLINAMRNANPYLLAVTDNSGRGILWYAILNRRRSVFQLIYSLNGLEKEMIKYRTDLVDNNLLHMAALLVPSSIRSGRLGPAMQVQKEIQWFKVIYLISIYLSIYNGNKLQC
;
A
#
# COMPACT_ATOMS: atom_id res chain seq x y z
N MET A 1 -0.72 11.55 7.51
CA MET A 1 -1.01 10.63 6.38
C MET A 1 -0.75 9.17 6.73
N LEU A 2 0.49 8.78 7.04
CA LEU A 2 0.90 7.37 7.18
C LEU A 2 0.18 6.61 8.30
N TYR A 3 -0.02 7.24 9.47
CA TYR A 3 -0.77 6.63 10.58
C TYR A 3 -2.23 6.30 10.21
N ALA A 4 -2.89 7.18 9.44
CA ALA A 4 -4.24 6.92 8.94
C ALA A 4 -4.26 5.73 7.97
N ALA A 5 -3.24 5.63 7.12
CA ALA A 5 -3.06 4.53 6.17
C ALA A 5 -2.83 3.19 6.88
N GLN A 6 -1.98 3.17 7.90
CA GLN A 6 -1.71 2.01 8.75
C GLN A 6 -2.99 1.46 9.39
N ASN A 7 -3.87 2.36 9.86
CA ASN A 7 -5.08 2.00 10.57
C ASN A 7 -6.30 1.84 9.65
N GLY A 8 -6.20 2.19 8.38
CA GLY A 8 -7.31 2.08 7.43
C GLY A 8 -8.36 3.20 7.53
N ILE A 9 -8.02 4.34 8.13
CA ILE A 9 -8.93 5.45 8.42
C ILE A 9 -9.09 6.33 7.18
N ILE A 10 -9.98 5.93 6.26
CA ILE A 10 -10.21 6.63 4.98
C ILE A 10 -10.69 8.07 5.18
N THR A 11 -11.58 8.31 6.14
CA THR A 11 -12.14 9.65 6.41
C THR A 11 -11.02 10.66 6.71
N LEU A 12 -10.04 10.25 7.52
CA LEU A 12 -8.89 11.07 7.85
C LEU A 12 -7.96 11.28 6.65
N ILE A 13 -7.72 10.23 5.84
CA ILE A 13 -6.94 10.35 4.60
C ILE A 13 -7.58 11.37 3.66
N ASN A 14 -8.89 11.30 3.47
CA ASN A 14 -9.64 12.22 2.62
C ASN A 14 -9.65 13.65 3.17
N ALA A 15 -9.81 13.83 4.48
CA ALA A 15 -9.70 15.15 5.09
C ALA A 15 -8.30 15.78 4.88
N MET A 16 -7.23 14.99 5.09
CA MET A 16 -5.85 15.44 4.91
C MET A 16 -5.55 15.82 3.46
N ARG A 17 -5.89 14.97 2.47
CA ARG A 17 -5.63 15.28 1.06
C ARG A 17 -6.44 16.47 0.56
N ASN A 18 -7.67 16.65 1.02
CA ASN A 18 -8.50 17.78 0.63
C ASN A 18 -7.94 19.10 1.18
N ALA A 19 -7.37 19.07 2.39
CA ALA A 19 -6.71 20.22 2.98
C ALA A 19 -5.35 20.52 2.31
N ASN A 20 -4.59 19.48 1.98
CA ASN A 20 -3.32 19.60 1.28
C ASN A 20 -3.01 18.31 0.46
N PRO A 21 -3.16 18.33 -0.88
CA PRO A 21 -2.92 17.17 -1.73
C PRO A 21 -1.49 16.61 -1.64
N TYR A 22 -0.50 17.47 -1.39
CA TYR A 22 0.91 17.05 -1.27
C TYR A 22 1.16 16.09 -0.11
N LEU A 23 0.23 15.98 0.85
CA LEU A 23 0.30 14.97 1.91
C LEU A 23 0.24 13.53 1.38
N LEU A 24 -0.25 13.31 0.15
CA LEU A 24 -0.19 12.01 -0.54
C LEU A 24 1.24 11.57 -0.89
N ALA A 25 2.18 12.52 -1.02
CA ALA A 25 3.58 12.26 -1.32
C ALA A 25 4.45 12.04 -0.06
N VAL A 26 3.88 12.13 1.14
CA VAL A 26 4.61 11.95 2.40
C VAL A 26 5.13 10.52 2.53
N THR A 27 6.40 10.40 2.90
CA THR A 27 7.09 9.14 3.18
C THR A 27 7.70 9.17 4.58
N ASP A 28 7.95 8.00 5.15
CA ASP A 28 8.78 7.89 6.36
C ASP A 28 10.28 8.01 6.04
N ASN A 29 11.11 7.84 7.07
CA ASN A 29 12.57 7.92 6.95
C ASN A 29 13.17 6.86 6.02
N SER A 30 12.42 5.80 5.70
CA SER A 30 12.83 4.73 4.78
C SER A 30 12.26 4.92 3.37
N GLY A 31 11.62 6.06 3.09
CA GLY A 31 11.00 6.33 1.79
C GLY A 31 9.65 5.64 1.58
N ARG A 32 9.05 5.07 2.64
CA ARG A 32 7.81 4.28 2.57
C ARG A 32 6.60 5.19 2.69
N GLY A 33 5.77 5.20 1.65
CA GLY A 33 4.59 6.07 1.55
C GLY A 33 3.27 5.41 1.97
N ILE A 34 2.16 6.09 1.69
CA ILE A 34 0.80 5.65 2.05
C ILE A 34 0.47 4.21 1.61
N LEU A 35 0.88 3.82 0.39
CA LEU A 35 0.62 2.49 -0.16
C LEU A 35 1.34 1.38 0.62
N TRP A 36 2.58 1.64 1.04
CA TRP A 36 3.37 0.69 1.82
C TRP A 36 2.70 0.37 3.14
N TYR A 37 2.29 1.40 3.88
CA TYR A 37 1.58 1.23 5.14
C TYR A 37 0.24 0.52 4.95
N ALA A 38 -0.47 0.78 3.86
CA ALA A 38 -1.69 0.06 3.53
C ALA A 38 -1.43 -1.45 3.30
N ILE A 39 -0.36 -1.80 2.57
CA ILE A 39 -0.04 -3.21 2.26
C ILE A 39 0.44 -3.97 3.48
N LEU A 40 1.39 -3.39 4.22
CA LEU A 40 1.95 -3.97 5.43
C LEU A 40 0.85 -4.30 6.46
N ASN A 41 -0.19 -3.46 6.53
CA ASN A 41 -1.27 -3.58 7.50
C ASN A 41 -2.57 -4.14 6.91
N ARG A 42 -2.52 -4.77 5.72
CA ARG A 42 -3.68 -5.42 5.07
C ARG A 42 -4.91 -4.51 4.96
N ARG A 43 -4.71 -3.20 4.78
CA ARG A 43 -5.78 -2.20 4.69
C ARG A 43 -6.29 -2.10 3.25
N ARG A 44 -7.11 -3.08 2.86
CA ARG A 44 -7.74 -3.16 1.52
C ARG A 44 -8.49 -1.87 1.15
N SER A 45 -9.14 -1.23 2.12
CA SER A 45 -9.93 -0.03 1.91
C SER A 45 -9.07 1.16 1.45
N VAL A 46 -7.90 1.35 2.07
CA VAL A 46 -6.91 2.37 1.67
C VAL A 46 -6.29 2.01 0.32
N PHE A 47 -6.03 0.73 0.10
CA PHE A 47 -5.57 0.25 -1.20
C PHE A 47 -6.57 0.61 -2.32
N GLN A 48 -7.85 0.34 -2.13
CA GLN A 48 -8.91 0.70 -3.09
C GLN A 48 -8.98 2.22 -3.33
N LEU A 49 -8.88 3.02 -2.27
CA LEU A 49 -8.81 4.47 -2.38
C LEU A 49 -7.65 4.92 -3.28
N ILE A 50 -6.43 4.41 -3.02
CA ILE A 50 -5.23 4.73 -3.82
C ILE A 50 -5.41 4.37 -5.30
N TYR A 51 -6.12 3.28 -5.59
CA TYR A 51 -6.39 2.84 -6.95
C TYR A 51 -7.50 3.62 -7.64
N SER A 52 -8.43 4.20 -6.90
CA SER A 52 -9.44 5.13 -7.42
C SER A 52 -8.90 6.55 -7.69
N LEU A 53 -7.67 6.87 -7.27
CA LEU A 53 -7.09 8.19 -7.52
C LEU A 53 -6.66 8.33 -8.98
N ASN A 54 -6.83 9.54 -9.51
CA ASN A 54 -6.54 9.89 -10.90
C ASN A 54 -5.70 11.17 -10.98
N GLY A 55 -5.08 11.42 -12.13
CA GLY A 55 -4.34 12.66 -12.40
C GLY A 55 -3.19 12.91 -11.41
N LEU A 56 -3.02 14.18 -11.01
CA LEU A 56 -1.93 14.63 -10.14
C LEU A 56 -1.83 13.85 -8.82
N GLU A 57 -2.97 13.51 -8.21
CA GLU A 57 -2.98 12.79 -6.93
C GLU A 57 -2.44 11.37 -7.07
N LYS A 58 -2.68 10.73 -8.23
CA LYS A 58 -2.10 9.41 -8.52
C LYS A 58 -0.59 9.51 -8.73
N GLU A 59 -0.13 10.57 -9.39
CA GLU A 59 1.30 10.80 -9.64
C GLU A 59 2.09 11.16 -8.38
N MET A 60 1.43 11.78 -7.38
CA MET A 60 2.03 12.05 -6.07
C MET A 60 2.37 10.76 -5.31
N ILE A 61 1.65 9.66 -5.56
CA ILE A 61 1.92 8.36 -4.94
C ILE A 61 3.01 7.65 -5.74
N LYS A 62 4.25 7.80 -5.29
CA LYS A 62 5.39 7.14 -5.92
C LYS A 62 5.51 5.68 -5.48
N TYR A 63 5.62 4.80 -6.47
CA TYR A 63 5.95 3.40 -6.29
C TYR A 63 7.48 3.25 -6.30
N ARG A 64 8.08 3.01 -5.13
CA ARG A 64 9.53 2.92 -4.96
C ARG A 64 9.88 1.77 -4.02
N THR A 65 11.08 1.24 -4.16
CA THR A 65 11.72 0.44 -3.12
C THR A 65 12.03 1.31 -1.91
N ASP A 66 12.14 0.69 -0.73
CA ASP A 66 12.69 1.38 0.44
C ASP A 66 14.22 1.46 0.36
N LEU A 67 14.85 2.03 1.39
CA LEU A 67 16.31 2.19 1.47
C LEU A 67 17.12 0.87 1.49
N VAL A 68 16.47 -0.28 1.62
CA VAL A 68 17.11 -1.60 1.61
C VAL A 68 16.56 -2.49 0.49
N ASP A 69 16.03 -1.86 -0.56
CA ASP A 69 15.52 -2.52 -1.77
C ASP A 69 14.34 -3.47 -1.57
N ASN A 70 13.63 -3.38 -0.44
CA ASN A 70 12.36 -4.06 -0.30
C ASN A 70 11.34 -3.41 -1.24
N ASN A 71 10.55 -4.23 -1.92
CA ASN A 71 9.44 -3.78 -2.75
C ASN A 71 8.08 -4.14 -2.11
N LEU A 72 6.97 -3.78 -2.76
CA LEU A 72 5.62 -4.07 -2.27
C LEU A 72 5.38 -5.58 -2.02
N LEU A 73 6.06 -6.44 -2.77
CA LEU A 73 5.95 -7.89 -2.66
C LEU A 73 6.59 -8.40 -1.36
N HIS A 74 7.75 -7.86 -0.99
CA HIS A 74 8.38 -8.14 0.30
C HIS A 74 7.43 -7.77 1.45
N MET A 75 6.77 -6.61 1.36
CA MET A 75 5.81 -6.17 2.39
C MET A 75 4.54 -7.02 2.46
N ALA A 76 4.10 -7.59 1.34
CA ALA A 76 2.97 -8.52 1.31
C ALA A 76 3.33 -9.91 1.87
N ALA A 77 4.59 -10.33 1.76
CA ALA A 77 5.09 -11.60 2.30
C ALA A 77 5.37 -11.54 3.81
N LEU A 78 5.58 -10.34 4.37
CA LEU A 78 5.80 -10.17 5.81
C LEU A 78 4.61 -10.66 6.63
N LEU A 79 4.93 -11.27 7.76
CA LEU A 79 3.94 -11.75 8.71
C LEU A 79 3.08 -10.58 9.20
N VAL A 80 1.76 -10.78 9.13
CA VAL A 80 0.77 -9.77 9.51
C VAL A 80 1.02 -9.27 10.94
N PRO A 81 0.97 -7.94 11.18
CA PRO A 81 0.99 -7.38 12.53
C PRO A 81 -0.02 -8.07 13.45
N SER A 82 0.38 -8.29 14.71
CA SER A 82 -0.44 -8.96 15.72
C SER A 82 -1.82 -8.31 15.90
N SER A 83 -1.92 -6.99 15.71
CA SER A 83 -3.15 -6.20 15.77
C SER A 83 -4.21 -6.56 14.71
N ILE A 84 -3.80 -7.19 13.61
CA ILE A 84 -4.70 -7.68 12.54
C ILE A 84 -4.89 -9.20 12.66
N ARG A 85 -3.91 -9.89 13.24
CA ARG A 85 -3.95 -11.33 13.53
C ARG A 85 -5.01 -11.71 14.56
N SER A 86 -5.42 -10.79 15.44
CA SER A 86 -6.30 -11.06 16.59
C SER A 86 -7.77 -11.37 16.25
N GLY A 87 -8.09 -11.71 15.00
CA GLY A 87 -9.41 -12.20 14.63
C GLY A 87 -9.60 -13.66 15.04
N ARG A 88 -10.81 -14.02 15.49
CA ARG A 88 -11.27 -15.38 15.92
C ARG A 88 -11.21 -16.47 14.82
N LEU A 89 -10.35 -16.32 13.81
CA LEU A 89 -10.26 -17.21 12.65
C LEU A 89 -9.28 -18.34 12.94
N GLY A 90 -9.62 -19.56 12.49
CA GLY A 90 -8.71 -20.69 12.57
C GLY A 90 -7.45 -20.50 11.71
N PRO A 91 -6.33 -21.19 12.02
CA PRO A 91 -5.05 -21.02 11.34
C PRO A 91 -5.13 -21.14 9.80
N ALA A 92 -5.90 -22.11 9.30
CA ALA A 92 -6.07 -22.33 7.86
C ALA A 92 -6.74 -21.14 7.14
N MET A 93 -7.77 -20.53 7.77
CA MET A 93 -8.47 -19.38 7.18
C MET A 93 -7.58 -18.14 7.14
N GLN A 94 -6.70 -17.97 8.14
CA GLN A 94 -5.73 -16.88 8.14
C GLN A 94 -4.73 -17.05 6.99
N VAL A 95 -4.16 -18.24 6.84
CA VAL A 95 -3.23 -18.56 5.74
C VAL A 95 -3.90 -18.35 4.37
N GLN A 96 -5.15 -18.79 4.21
CA GLN A 96 -5.87 -18.61 2.94
C GLN A 96 -6.05 -17.13 2.56
N LYS A 97 -6.37 -16.26 3.53
CA LYS A 97 -6.51 -14.81 3.30
C LYS A 97 -5.17 -14.19 2.91
N GLU A 98 -4.09 -14.58 3.56
CA GLU A 98 -2.74 -14.10 3.25
C GLU A 98 -2.29 -14.52 1.85
N ILE A 99 -2.58 -15.76 1.44
CA ILE A 99 -2.31 -16.22 0.06
C ILE A 99 -3.05 -15.36 -0.96
N GLN A 100 -4.33 -15.06 -0.73
CA GLN A 100 -5.12 -14.23 -1.64
C GLN A 100 -4.60 -12.79 -1.68
N TRP A 101 -4.24 -12.23 -0.52
CA TRP A 101 -3.62 -10.92 -0.43
C TRP A 101 -2.32 -10.85 -1.23
N PHE A 102 -1.43 -11.83 -1.05
CA PHE A 102 -0.16 -11.90 -1.75
C PHE A 102 -0.35 -11.99 -3.27
N LYS A 103 -1.26 -12.84 -3.75
CA LYS A 103 -1.57 -12.96 -5.20
C LYS A 103 -2.00 -11.64 -5.82
N VAL A 104 -2.84 -10.87 -5.11
CA VAL A 104 -3.28 -9.55 -5.59
C VAL A 104 -2.09 -8.61 -5.73
N ILE A 105 -1.24 -8.49 -4.70
CA ILE A 105 -0.05 -7.61 -4.75
C ILE A 105 0.95 -8.07 -5.82
N TYR A 106 1.08 -9.37 -6.05
CA TYR A 106 1.91 -9.91 -7.13
C TYR A 106 1.46 -9.45 -8.51
N LEU A 107 0.17 -9.59 -8.84
CA LEU A 107 -0.39 -9.12 -10.11
C LEU A 107 -0.19 -7.62 -10.31
N ILE A 108 -0.37 -6.84 -9.23
CA ILE A 108 -0.12 -5.40 -9.23
C ILE A 108 1.34 -5.07 -9.48
N SER A 109 2.26 -5.80 -8.85
CA SER A 109 3.70 -5.59 -9.03
C SER A 109 4.10 -5.81 -10.49
N ILE A 110 3.58 -6.85 -11.14
CA ILE A 110 3.79 -7.10 -12.56
C ILE A 110 3.25 -5.96 -13.42
N TYR A 111 2.01 -5.52 -13.14
CA TYR A 111 1.40 -4.42 -13.87
C TYR A 111 2.23 -3.13 -13.77
N LEU A 112 2.71 -2.80 -12.56
CA LEU A 112 3.54 -1.63 -12.33
C LEU A 112 4.93 -1.75 -12.97
N SER A 113 5.54 -2.94 -12.98
CA SER A 113 6.84 -3.13 -13.67
C SER A 113 6.71 -2.96 -15.18
N ILE A 114 5.61 -3.42 -15.78
CA ILE A 114 5.34 -3.22 -17.21
C ILE A 114 5.09 -1.74 -17.50
N TYR A 115 4.25 -1.08 -16.69
CA TYR A 115 3.90 0.32 -16.88
C TYR A 115 5.08 1.28 -16.68
N ASN A 116 5.89 1.04 -15.63
CA ASN A 116 7.07 1.87 -15.37
C ASN A 116 8.24 1.57 -16.32
N GLY A 117 8.34 0.36 -16.87
CA GLY A 117 9.29 0.02 -17.93
C GLY A 117 9.05 0.82 -19.23
N ASN A 118 7.78 1.11 -19.55
CA ASN A 118 7.42 1.94 -20.72
C ASN A 118 7.66 3.45 -20.50
N LYS A 119 7.88 3.90 -19.26
CA LYS A 119 8.14 5.31 -18.93
C LYS A 119 9.64 5.67 -18.94
N LEU A 120 10.52 4.68 -19.18
CA LEU A 120 11.98 4.83 -19.29
C LEU A 120 12.48 4.92 -20.75
N GLN A 121 11.58 5.06 -21.73
CA GLN A 121 11.90 5.25 -23.15
C GLN A 121 11.58 6.67 -23.68
N CYS A 122 11.60 7.69 -22.82
CA CYS A 122 11.51 9.09 -23.24
C CYS A 122 12.61 9.91 -22.54
#